data_AF-A0A522EL21-F1
#
_entry.id   AF-A0A522EL21-F1
#
_cell.length_a   1.000
_cell.length_b   1.000
_cell.length_c   1.000
_cell.angle_alpha   90.00
_cell.angle_beta   90.00
_cell.angle_gamma   90.00
#
_symmetry.space_group_name_H-M   'P 1'
#
loop_
_entity.id
_entity.type
_entity.pdbx_description
1 polymer ?
#
loop_
_entity_poly.entity_id
_entity_poly.type
_entity_poly.pdbx_seq_one_letter_code
_entity_poly.pdbx_strand_id
1 'polypeptide(L)'
;EMQAALGTKDPLKAASEIIKNGEIQLTSEYREKLREEKKNKIVYLVHRNAIDPRTSLPHPEQRIRLAMDEAKVKIDEFETAEDQVQEIVKEIRKVLPLKFEIITIEVIVPAQYAPKSFHALKSFGTLQKETWQNDGSLRAQVEMPAGLQQEFYDAINKATQGSVQSKVVGSR
;
A
#
# COMPACT_ATOMS: atom_id res chain seq x y z
N GLU A 1 -41.50 -11.79 -20.27
CA GLU A 1 -40.23 -11.62 -20.99
C GLU A 1 -39.00 -11.67 -20.06
N MET A 2 -38.92 -10.88 -18.98
CA MET A 2 -37.80 -10.96 -18.02
C MET A 2 -37.50 -12.37 -17.47
N GLN A 3 -38.51 -13.15 -17.12
CA GLN A 3 -38.31 -14.51 -16.59
C GLN A 3 -37.82 -15.53 -17.63
N ALA A 4 -38.07 -15.28 -18.92
CA ALA A 4 -37.65 -16.18 -20.00
C ALA A 4 -36.20 -15.92 -20.45
N ALA A 5 -35.71 -14.68 -20.28
CA ALA A 5 -34.36 -14.29 -20.65
C ALA A 5 -33.35 -14.32 -19.48
N LEU A 6 -33.80 -14.05 -18.25
CA LEU A 6 -32.94 -13.86 -17.06
C LEU A 6 -33.29 -14.83 -15.91
N GLY A 7 -34.23 -15.75 -16.10
CA GLY A 7 -34.60 -16.78 -15.11
C GLY A 7 -35.24 -16.27 -13.80
N THR A 8 -35.31 -14.96 -13.59
CA THR A 8 -35.70 -14.34 -12.31
C THR A 8 -36.77 -13.25 -12.49
N LYS A 9 -37.77 -13.19 -11.60
CA LYS A 9 -38.80 -12.13 -11.55
C LYS A 9 -38.41 -10.93 -10.68
N ASP A 10 -37.33 -11.05 -9.93
CA ASP A 10 -36.84 -10.03 -9.00
C ASP A 10 -35.92 -9.05 -9.74
N PRO A 11 -36.31 -7.77 -9.90
CA PRO A 11 -35.56 -6.79 -10.68
C PRO A 11 -34.16 -6.53 -10.11
N LEU A 12 -33.94 -6.71 -8.81
CA LEU A 12 -32.61 -6.53 -8.20
C LEU A 12 -31.64 -7.66 -8.58
N LYS A 13 -32.14 -8.91 -8.61
CA LYS A 13 -31.33 -10.06 -9.02
C LYS A 13 -31.01 -10.01 -10.50
N ALA A 14 -31.99 -9.66 -11.33
CA ALA A 14 -31.79 -9.44 -12.75
C ALA A 14 -30.76 -8.32 -13.03
N ALA A 15 -30.84 -7.19 -12.32
CA ALA A 15 -29.86 -6.11 -12.44
C ALA A 15 -28.45 -6.58 -12.04
N SER A 16 -28.31 -7.37 -10.98
CA SER A 16 -27.01 -7.90 -10.55
C SER A 16 -26.37 -8.84 -11.59
N GLU A 17 -27.18 -9.62 -12.30
CA GLU A 17 -26.74 -10.56 -13.32
C GLU A 17 -26.40 -9.84 -14.63
N ILE A 18 -27.17 -8.80 -14.99
CA ILE A 18 -26.87 -7.90 -16.11
C ILE A 18 -25.58 -7.11 -15.87
N ILE A 19 -25.33 -6.62 -14.65
CA ILE A 19 -24.09 -5.88 -14.35
C ILE A 19 -22.87 -6.79 -14.38
N LYS A 20 -23.01 -8.05 -13.93
CA LYS A 20 -21.90 -9.02 -13.93
C LYS A 20 -21.58 -9.57 -15.31
N ASN A 21 -22.59 -9.81 -16.14
CA ASN A 21 -22.43 -10.47 -17.44
C ASN A 21 -22.59 -9.51 -18.65
N GLY A 22 -23.04 -8.29 -18.41
CA GLY A 22 -23.26 -7.27 -19.45
C GLY A 22 -22.06 -6.36 -19.61
N GLU A 23 -21.90 -5.83 -20.83
CA GLU A 23 -20.85 -4.88 -21.14
C GLU A 23 -21.30 -3.47 -20.77
N ILE A 24 -20.64 -2.87 -19.78
CA ILE A 24 -20.93 -1.49 -19.37
C ILE A 24 -20.34 -0.54 -20.42
N GLN A 25 -21.20 0.07 -21.24
CA GLN A 25 -20.77 1.10 -22.17
C GLN A 25 -20.49 2.42 -21.45
N LEU A 26 -19.25 2.56 -20.98
CA LEU A 26 -18.73 3.80 -20.42
C LEU A 26 -18.29 4.75 -21.54
N THR A 27 -18.53 6.05 -21.35
CA THR A 27 -17.96 7.09 -22.22
C THR A 27 -16.44 7.08 -22.13
N SER A 28 -15.76 7.48 -23.21
CA SER A 28 -14.30 7.49 -23.27
C SER A 28 -13.67 8.33 -22.14
N GLU A 29 -14.25 9.49 -21.84
CA GLU A 29 -13.80 10.37 -20.75
C GLU A 29 -13.92 9.73 -19.37
N TYR A 30 -15.00 8.98 -19.11
CA TYR A 30 -15.19 8.31 -17.82
C TYR A 30 -14.23 7.13 -17.65
N ARG A 31 -13.95 6.37 -18.72
CA ARG A 31 -12.93 5.30 -18.68
C ARG A 31 -11.54 5.85 -18.40
N GLU A 32 -11.17 6.96 -19.04
CA GLU A 32 -9.87 7.60 -18.83
C GLU A 32 -9.69 8.06 -17.38
N LYS A 33 -10.71 8.69 -16.80
CA LYS A 33 -10.70 9.06 -15.37
C LYS A 33 -10.53 7.86 -14.45
N LEU A 34 -11.30 6.80 -14.66
CA LEU A 34 -11.18 5.57 -13.85
C LEU A 34 -9.78 4.96 -13.95
N ARG A 35 -9.22 4.94 -15.17
CA ARG A 35 -7.88 4.41 -15.41
C ARG A 35 -6.82 5.27 -14.72
N GLU A 36 -6.94 6.60 -14.78
CA GLU A 36 -6.00 7.52 -14.15
C GLU A 36 -6.06 7.43 -12.62
N GLU A 37 -7.26 7.40 -12.03
CA GLU A 37 -7.43 7.19 -10.60
C GLU A 37 -6.81 5.86 -10.14
N LYS A 38 -7.03 4.80 -10.91
CA LYS A 38 -6.46 3.49 -10.61
C LYS A 38 -4.94 3.48 -10.79
N LYS A 39 -4.41 4.13 -11.83
CA LYS A 39 -2.97 4.35 -12.02
C LYS A 39 -2.36 5.04 -10.80
N ASN A 40 -3.00 6.08 -10.29
CA ASN A 40 -2.54 6.80 -9.10
C ASN A 40 -2.51 5.89 -7.88
N LYS A 41 -3.55 5.07 -7.66
CA LYS A 41 -3.59 4.08 -6.57
C LYS A 41 -2.47 3.04 -6.69
N ILE A 42 -2.23 2.50 -7.89
CA ILE A 42 -1.16 1.53 -8.15
C ILE A 42 0.21 2.16 -7.86
N VAL A 43 0.46 3.38 -8.34
CA VAL A 43 1.71 4.12 -8.08
C VAL A 43 1.92 4.29 -6.57
N TYR A 44 0.88 4.69 -5.84
CA TYR A 44 0.95 4.84 -4.39
C TYR A 44 1.23 3.52 -3.66
N LEU A 45 0.57 2.43 -4.06
CA LEU A 45 0.80 1.09 -3.49
C LEU A 45 2.24 0.61 -3.75
N VAL A 46 2.76 0.85 -4.96
CA VAL A 46 4.15 0.50 -5.29
C VAL A 46 5.12 1.38 -4.50
N HIS A 47 4.86 2.68 -4.38
CA HIS A 47 5.71 3.59 -3.59
C HIS A 47 5.81 3.16 -2.13
N ARG A 48 4.67 2.81 -1.51
CA ARG A 48 4.64 2.40 -0.10
C ARG A 48 5.27 1.04 0.15
N ASN A 49 5.14 0.09 -0.79
CA ASN A 49 5.53 -1.29 -0.56
C ASN A 49 6.91 -1.64 -1.14
N ALA A 50 7.35 -0.96 -2.20
CA ALA A 50 8.57 -1.30 -2.92
C ALA A 50 9.73 -0.35 -2.63
N ILE A 51 10.93 -0.92 -2.61
CA ILE A 51 12.20 -0.19 -2.47
C ILE A 51 13.15 -0.51 -3.63
N ASP A 52 14.09 0.40 -3.86
CA ASP A 52 15.24 0.13 -4.71
C ASP A 52 16.18 -0.86 -3.99
N PRO A 53 16.50 -2.04 -4.58
CA PRO A 53 17.41 -3.00 -3.97
C PRO A 53 18.85 -2.44 -3.79
N ARG A 54 19.22 -1.34 -4.46
CA ARG A 54 20.55 -0.74 -4.38
C ARG A 54 20.71 0.23 -3.22
N THR A 55 19.67 1.01 -2.94
CA THR A 55 19.69 2.08 -1.90
C THR A 55 18.83 1.74 -0.69
N SER A 56 17.98 0.72 -0.78
CA SER A 56 16.95 0.37 0.19
C SER A 56 15.96 1.50 0.49
N LEU A 57 15.85 2.47 -0.43
CA LEU A 57 14.93 3.60 -0.32
C LEU A 57 13.72 3.40 -1.24
N PRO A 58 12.54 3.94 -0.87
CA PRO A 58 11.39 3.95 -1.77
C PRO A 58 11.66 4.80 -3.01
N HIS A 59 11.14 4.36 -4.15
CA HIS A 59 11.18 5.14 -5.38
C HIS A 59 10.13 6.25 -5.34
N PRO A 60 10.42 7.50 -5.73
CA PRO A 60 9.42 8.56 -5.80
C PRO A 60 8.25 8.19 -6.72
N GLU A 61 7.03 8.63 -6.37
CA GLU A 61 5.81 8.35 -7.16
C GLU A 61 5.95 8.74 -8.63
N GLN A 62 6.54 9.90 -8.91
CA GLN A 62 6.77 10.37 -10.28
C GLN A 62 7.68 9.42 -11.06
N ARG A 63 8.69 8.82 -10.41
CA ARG A 63 9.59 7.88 -11.07
C ARG A 63 8.92 6.55 -11.39
N ILE A 64 8.04 6.08 -10.49
CA ILE A 64 7.21 4.89 -10.74
C ILE A 64 6.24 5.16 -11.90
N ARG A 65 5.60 6.34 -11.93
CA ARG A 65 4.70 6.74 -13.02
C ARG A 65 5.41 6.72 -14.38
N LEU A 66 6.60 7.31 -14.46
CA LEU A 66 7.41 7.30 -15.69
C LEU A 66 7.78 5.87 -16.10
N ALA A 67 8.16 5.02 -15.15
CA ALA A 67 8.50 3.63 -15.44
C ALA A 67 7.30 2.81 -15.92
N MET A 68 6.08 3.10 -15.42
CA MET A 68 4.83 2.51 -15.93
C MET A 68 4.55 2.92 -17.37
N ASP A 69 4.79 4.18 -17.71
CA ASP A 69 4.59 4.70 -19.07
C ASP A 69 5.61 4.13 -20.06
N GLU A 70 6.87 4.01 -19.62
CA GLU A 70 7.95 3.41 -20.41
C GLU A 70 7.74 1.91 -20.65
N ALA A 71 7.28 1.18 -19.64
CA ALA A 71 6.89 -0.22 -19.75
C ALA A 71 5.56 -0.43 -20.50
N LYS A 72 4.86 0.65 -20.90
CA LYS A 72 3.56 0.62 -21.61
C LYS A 72 2.54 -0.28 -20.92
N VAL A 73 2.47 -0.20 -19.61
CA VAL A 73 1.60 -1.02 -18.78
C VAL A 73 0.13 -0.72 -19.10
N LYS A 74 -0.65 -1.76 -19.37
CA LYS A 74 -2.10 -1.65 -19.55
C LYS A 74 -2.79 -1.79 -18.20
N ILE A 75 -3.65 -0.84 -17.85
CA ILE A 75 -4.44 -0.85 -16.61
C ILE A 75 -5.87 -1.21 -16.97
N ASP A 76 -6.40 -2.28 -16.36
CA ASP A 76 -7.81 -2.67 -16.51
C ASP A 76 -8.69 -1.89 -15.52
N GLU A 77 -9.81 -1.33 -16.00
CA GLU A 77 -10.76 -0.57 -15.19
C GLU A 77 -11.62 -1.45 -14.27
N PHE A 78 -11.73 -2.75 -14.52
CA PHE A 78 -12.63 -3.66 -13.80
C PHE A 78 -11.94 -4.46 -12.67
N GLU A 79 -10.64 -4.73 -12.77
CA GLU A 79 -9.90 -5.46 -11.72
C GLU A 79 -9.56 -4.59 -10.51
N THR A 80 -9.12 -5.13 -9.39
CA THR A 80 -8.69 -4.27 -8.27
C THR A 80 -7.25 -3.78 -8.47
N ALA A 81 -6.89 -2.66 -7.84
CA ALA A 81 -5.51 -2.16 -7.90
C ALA A 81 -4.52 -3.15 -7.27
N GLU A 82 -4.93 -3.87 -6.23
CA GLU A 82 -4.08 -4.82 -5.49
C GLU A 82 -3.73 -6.05 -6.35
N ASP A 83 -4.70 -6.57 -7.09
CA ASP A 83 -4.49 -7.70 -8.00
C ASP A 83 -3.54 -7.30 -9.14
N GLN A 84 -3.74 -6.11 -9.70
CA GLN A 84 -2.93 -5.61 -10.81
C GLN A 84 -1.51 -5.22 -10.42
N VAL A 85 -1.31 -4.69 -9.20
CA VAL A 85 0.01 -4.21 -8.75
C VAL A 85 1.07 -5.28 -8.95
N GLN A 86 0.77 -6.56 -8.71
CA GLN A 86 1.77 -7.63 -8.86
C GLN A 86 2.22 -7.84 -10.31
N GLU A 87 1.29 -7.83 -11.26
CA GLU A 87 1.61 -8.00 -12.68
C GLU A 87 2.32 -6.76 -13.24
N ILE A 88 1.81 -5.58 -12.88
CA ILE A 88 2.39 -4.30 -13.26
C ILE A 88 3.83 -4.18 -12.75
N VAL A 89 4.09 -4.59 -11.51
CA VAL A 89 5.45 -4.58 -10.93
C VAL A 89 6.39 -5.51 -11.70
N LYS A 90 5.92 -6.66 -12.19
CA LYS A 90 6.75 -7.55 -13.03
C LYS A 90 7.16 -6.87 -14.34
N GLU A 91 6.25 -6.11 -14.95
CA GLU A 91 6.54 -5.34 -16.15
C GLU A 91 7.47 -4.14 -15.87
N ILE A 92 7.18 -3.36 -14.83
CA ILE A 92 8.02 -2.22 -14.41
C ILE A 92 9.45 -2.68 -14.06
N ARG A 93 9.61 -3.87 -13.45
CA ARG A 93 10.92 -4.43 -13.06
C ARG A 93 11.93 -4.54 -14.21
N LYS A 94 11.46 -4.62 -15.47
CA LYS A 94 12.32 -4.65 -16.66
C LYS A 94 13.03 -3.31 -16.91
N VAL A 95 12.41 -2.21 -16.47
CA VAL A 95 12.88 -0.83 -16.68
C VAL A 95 13.48 -0.25 -15.39
N LEU A 96 12.81 -0.50 -14.25
CA LEU A 96 13.19 0.02 -12.94
C LEU A 96 13.34 -1.14 -11.94
N PRO A 97 14.53 -1.37 -11.37
CA PRO A 97 14.70 -2.40 -10.35
C PRO A 97 13.95 -2.00 -9.08
N LEU A 98 12.99 -2.83 -8.68
CA LEU A 98 12.22 -2.64 -7.45
C LEU A 98 11.86 -3.97 -6.80
N LYS A 99 11.95 -4.01 -5.48
CA LYS A 99 11.67 -5.20 -4.67
C LYS A 99 10.62 -4.86 -3.62
N PHE A 100 9.64 -5.75 -3.45
CA PHE A 100 8.75 -5.69 -2.30
C PHE A 100 9.45 -6.32 -1.11
N GLU A 101 9.54 -5.56 -0.02
CA GLU A 101 10.23 -5.97 1.19
C GLU A 101 9.45 -5.46 2.38
N ILE A 102 9.24 -6.33 3.37
CA ILE A 102 8.63 -6.00 4.64
C ILE A 102 9.74 -5.97 5.68
N ILE A 103 9.83 -4.89 6.44
CA ILE A 103 10.84 -4.71 7.48
C ILE A 103 10.21 -4.76 8.86
N THR A 104 10.94 -5.32 9.80
CA THR A 104 10.60 -5.27 11.22
C THR A 104 11.58 -4.34 11.92
N ILE A 105 11.05 -3.24 12.47
CA ILE A 105 11.82 -2.25 13.22
C ILE A 105 11.47 -2.38 14.70
N GLU A 106 12.49 -2.53 15.53
CA GLU A 106 12.37 -2.38 16.97
C GLU A 106 12.61 -0.93 17.36
N VAL A 107 11.71 -0.38 18.15
CA VAL A 107 11.79 0.97 18.70
C VAL A 107 11.76 0.92 20.22
N ILE A 108 12.59 1.73 20.84
CA ILE A 108 12.62 1.93 22.29
C ILE A 108 12.28 3.40 22.54
N VAL A 109 11.13 3.62 23.16
CA VAL A 109 10.57 4.94 23.45
C VAL A 109 10.63 5.19 24.96
N PRO A 110 11.15 6.35 25.40
CA PRO A 110 11.14 6.71 26.82
C PRO A 110 9.72 6.83 27.40
N ALA A 111 9.57 6.57 28.70
CA ALA A 111 8.29 6.57 29.41
C ALA A 111 7.44 7.83 29.16
N GLN A 112 8.09 8.99 29.05
CA GLN A 112 7.45 10.29 28.85
C GLN A 112 6.66 10.39 27.53
N TYR A 113 7.05 9.65 26.50
CA TYR A 113 6.45 9.70 25.16
C TYR A 113 5.78 8.37 24.76
N ALA A 114 5.85 7.34 25.60
CA ALA A 114 5.34 6.00 25.29
C ALA A 114 3.84 5.99 24.92
N PRO A 115 2.91 6.65 25.65
CA PRO A 115 1.48 6.62 25.32
C PRO A 115 1.16 7.31 23.98
N LYS A 116 1.83 8.43 23.69
CA LYS A 116 1.65 9.20 22.45
C LYS A 116 2.23 8.48 21.25
N SER A 117 3.40 7.88 21.43
CA SER A 117 4.10 7.14 20.38
C SER A 117 3.37 5.83 20.07
N PHE A 118 2.75 5.18 21.06
CA PHE A 118 2.00 3.94 20.87
C PHE A 118 0.89 4.07 19.80
N HIS A 119 0.13 5.16 19.83
CA HIS A 119 -0.91 5.40 18.82
C HIS A 119 -0.31 5.58 17.41
N ALA A 120 0.80 6.32 17.31
CA ALA A 120 1.51 6.51 16.05
C ALA A 120 2.09 5.18 15.53
N LEU A 121 2.70 4.36 16.39
CA LEU A 121 3.26 3.06 16.00
C LEU A 121 2.20 2.15 15.36
N LYS A 122 0.99 2.16 15.92
CA LYS A 122 -0.13 1.35 15.43
C LYS A 122 -0.70 1.84 14.08
N SER A 123 -0.51 3.11 13.70
CA SER A 123 -1.02 3.64 12.43
C SER A 123 -0.14 3.31 11.22
N PHE A 124 1.15 3.05 11.43
CA PHE A 124 2.11 2.79 10.33
C PHE A 124 2.31 1.31 10.00
N GLY A 125 1.93 0.39 10.90
CA GLY A 125 2.15 -1.03 10.69
C GLY A 125 1.54 -1.92 11.76
N THR A 126 1.88 -3.20 11.71
CA THR A 126 1.42 -4.21 12.67
C THR A 126 2.42 -4.30 13.82
N LEU A 127 1.92 -4.11 15.04
CA LEU A 127 2.72 -4.24 16.25
C LEU A 127 2.87 -5.73 16.59
N GLN A 128 4.08 -6.28 16.47
CA GLN A 128 4.36 -7.69 16.73
C GLN A 128 4.59 -7.97 18.21
N LYS A 129 5.36 -7.11 18.89
CA LYS A 129 5.71 -7.27 20.31
C LYS A 129 5.72 -5.92 20.99
N GLU A 130 5.20 -5.88 22.21
CA GLU A 130 5.33 -4.77 23.14
C GLU A 130 5.88 -5.28 24.47
N THR A 131 6.84 -4.56 25.04
CA THR A 131 7.39 -4.86 26.35
C THR A 131 7.67 -3.55 27.06
N TRP A 132 6.97 -3.33 28.16
CA TRP A 132 7.27 -2.27 29.10
C TRP A 132 8.46 -2.70 29.94
N GLN A 133 9.50 -1.89 29.96
CA GLN A 133 10.68 -2.13 30.77
C GLN A 133 10.48 -1.56 32.19
N ASN A 134 11.34 -2.01 33.11
CA ASN A 134 11.28 -1.61 34.52
C ASN A 134 11.53 -0.11 34.74
N ASP A 135 12.17 0.56 33.78
CA ASP A 135 12.39 2.02 33.77
C ASP A 135 11.20 2.81 33.20
N GLY A 136 10.10 2.12 32.85
CA GLY A 136 8.92 2.70 32.20
C GLY A 136 9.07 2.93 30.71
N SER A 137 10.21 2.58 30.10
CA SER A 137 10.38 2.68 28.65
C SER A 137 9.57 1.60 27.92
N LEU A 138 9.09 1.93 26.72
CA LEU A 138 8.34 1.04 25.87
C LEU A 138 9.26 0.51 24.77
N ARG A 139 9.49 -0.80 24.75
CA ARG A 139 10.09 -1.50 23.61
C ARG A 139 8.98 -2.09 22.76
N ALA A 140 8.94 -1.73 21.48
CA ALA A 140 7.97 -2.26 20.53
C ALA A 140 8.63 -2.73 19.24
N GLN A 141 8.14 -3.82 18.65
CA GLN A 141 8.53 -4.28 17.32
C GLN A 141 7.37 -4.03 16.36
N VAL A 142 7.63 -3.26 15.30
CA VAL A 142 6.63 -2.90 14.29
C VAL A 142 7.06 -3.49 12.95
N GLU A 143 6.16 -4.25 12.35
CA GLU A 143 6.29 -4.76 11.00
C GLU A 143 5.57 -3.83 10.03
N MET A 144 6.27 -3.38 9.00
CA MET A 144 5.73 -2.49 7.97
C MET A 144 6.42 -2.70 6.63
N PRO A 145 5.78 -2.31 5.52
CA PRO A 145 6.44 -2.27 4.22
C PRO A 145 7.64 -1.32 4.23
N ALA A 146 8.72 -1.71 3.55
CA ALA A 146 9.99 -0.98 3.57
C ALA A 146 9.88 0.46 3.01
N GLY A 147 8.93 0.72 2.11
CA GLY A 147 8.72 2.08 1.59
C GLY A 147 8.18 3.08 2.62
N LEU A 148 7.56 2.61 3.71
CA LEU A 148 7.09 3.46 4.81
C LEU A 148 8.15 3.79 5.86
N GLN A 149 9.33 3.21 5.74
CA GLN A 149 10.39 3.34 6.73
C GLN A 149 10.73 4.80 7.04
N GLN A 150 10.81 5.65 6.01
CA GLN A 150 11.18 7.05 6.17
C GLN A 150 10.05 7.87 6.85
N GLU A 151 8.81 7.72 6.40
CA GLU A 151 7.64 8.36 7.04
C GLU A 151 7.50 7.95 8.50
N PHE A 152 7.77 6.67 8.80
CA PHE A 152 7.74 6.13 10.17
C PHE A 152 8.81 6.79 11.06
N TYR A 153 10.05 6.91 10.59
CA TYR A 153 11.10 7.60 11.35
C TYR A 153 10.75 9.06 11.61
N ASP A 154 10.24 9.78 10.62
CA ASP A 154 9.83 11.17 10.78
C ASP A 154 8.70 11.33 11.79
N ALA A 155 7.68 10.46 11.72
CA ALA A 155 6.54 10.48 12.63
C ALA A 155 6.95 10.18 14.08
N ILE A 156 7.82 9.20 14.30
CA ILE A 156 8.31 8.85 15.63
C ILE A 156 9.24 9.92 16.18
N ASN A 157 10.15 10.45 15.35
CA ASN A 157 11.03 11.54 15.78
C ASN A 157 10.21 12.76 16.22
N LYS A 158 9.11 13.06 15.51
CA LYS A 158 8.16 14.12 15.90
C LYS A 158 7.40 13.79 17.20
N ALA A 159 7.04 12.53 17.41
CA ALA A 159 6.32 12.09 18.62
C ALA A 159 7.21 12.08 19.87
N THR A 160 8.49 11.73 19.70
CA THR A 160 9.48 11.51 20.77
C THR A 160 10.52 12.63 20.90
N GLN A 161 10.39 13.70 20.10
CA GLN A 161 11.37 14.79 20.01
C GLN A 161 12.81 14.30 19.78
N GLY A 162 12.96 13.22 19.01
CA GLY A 162 14.25 12.59 18.69
C GLY A 162 14.84 11.71 19.80
N SER A 163 14.11 11.46 20.88
CA SER A 163 14.58 10.62 22.00
C SER A 163 14.32 9.12 21.79
N VAL A 164 14.00 8.69 20.57
CA VAL A 164 13.76 7.28 20.23
C VAL A 164 15.06 6.57 19.85
N GLN A 165 15.21 5.32 20.27
CA GLN A 165 16.19 4.42 19.68
C GLN A 165 15.48 3.46 18.74
N SER A 166 15.98 3.30 17.52
CA SER A 166 15.42 2.38 16.55
C SER A 166 16.49 1.42 16.03
N LYS A 167 16.09 0.17 15.79
CA LYS A 167 16.96 -0.88 15.26
C LYS A 167 16.18 -1.76 14.31
N VAL A 168 16.70 -1.99 13.10
CA VAL A 168 16.11 -2.96 12.17
C VAL A 168 16.46 -4.36 12.68
N VAL A 169 15.43 -5.18 12.96
CA VAL A 169 15.59 -6.53 13.53
C VAL A 169 15.59 -7.59 12.43
N GLY A 170 14.90 -7.34 11.33
CA GLY A 170 14.88 -8.23 10.17
C GLY A 170 14.11 -7.65 9.01
N SER A 171 14.35 -8.19 7.83
CA SER A 171 13.56 -7.93 6.63
C SER A 171 13.11 -9.26 6.00
N ARG A 172 11.94 -9.25 5.38
CA ARG A 172 11.27 -10.41 4.77
C ARG A 172 10.75 -10.06 3.39
#